data_AF-A0AAD5G897-F1
#
_entry.id   AF-A0AAD5G897-F1
#
_cell.length_a   1.000
_cell.length_b   1.000
_cell.length_c   1.000
_cell.angle_alpha   90.00
_cell.angle_beta   90.00
_cell.angle_gamma   90.00
#
_symmetry.space_group_name_H-M   'P 1'
#
loop_
_entity.id
_entity.type
_entity.pdbx_description
1 polymer ?
#
loop_
_entity_poly.entity_id
_entity_poly.type
_entity_poly.pdbx_seq_one_letter_code
_entity_poly.pdbx_strand_id
1 'polypeptide(L)'
;MSNQPSPFANLKNLKIHPEKDLLEVRQHETVKMSAEVRGYLLDSSPSATYTMVSREELRAMYDTRLAQNLIKQLRRFLEKEKAGIETKMAKMHEQGKAPVDIDMSWKDLSTQIEKGKEKASVIISMLKDINQVLTSLPASNRATFQPSFSTLRAETDIVMKKITDCIKMECDENQRRLSLCFHEFATT
;
A
#
# COMPACT_ATOMS: atom_id res chain seq x y z
N MET A 1 34.32 12.27 -41.55
CA MET A 1 33.61 11.28 -40.72
C MET A 1 34.46 11.04 -39.49
N SER A 2 33.90 11.18 -38.29
CA SER A 2 34.63 10.97 -37.04
C SER A 2 34.82 9.46 -36.84
N ASN A 3 36.06 8.97 -36.99
CA ASN A 3 36.46 7.59 -36.72
C ASN A 3 36.75 7.39 -35.23
N GLN A 4 35.87 7.88 -34.35
CA GLN A 4 36.01 7.54 -32.94
C GLN A 4 35.80 6.02 -32.82
N PRO A 5 36.72 5.29 -32.17
CA PRO A 5 36.52 3.88 -31.92
C PRO A 5 35.33 3.69 -30.95
N SER A 6 34.72 2.50 -30.99
CA SER A 6 33.72 2.11 -29.99
C SER A 6 34.23 2.43 -28.58
N PRO A 7 33.40 3.04 -27.71
CA PRO A 7 33.80 3.37 -26.35
C PRO A 7 33.98 2.14 -25.46
N PHE A 8 33.54 0.97 -25.94
CA PHE A 8 33.60 -0.28 -25.21
C PHE A 8 34.45 -1.31 -25.96
N ALA A 9 35.32 -2.01 -25.23
CA ALA A 9 36.11 -3.13 -25.73
C ALA A 9 35.80 -4.40 -24.92
N ASN A 10 35.77 -5.56 -25.58
CA ASN A 10 35.49 -6.88 -24.98
C ASN A 10 34.15 -6.98 -24.22
N LEU A 11 33.12 -6.27 -24.69
CA LEU A 11 31.76 -6.37 -24.14
C LEU A 11 31.21 -7.79 -24.33
N LYS A 12 30.58 -8.32 -23.28
CA LYS A 12 29.80 -9.56 -23.35
C LYS A 12 28.30 -9.28 -23.53
N ASN A 13 27.79 -8.21 -22.93
CA ASN A 13 26.37 -7.86 -22.94
C ASN A 13 26.18 -6.35 -22.83
N LEU A 14 25.32 -5.78 -23.67
CA LEU A 14 24.88 -4.39 -23.66
C LEU A 14 23.36 -4.34 -23.50
N LYS A 15 22.89 -3.80 -22.37
CA LYS A 15 21.47 -3.61 -22.08
C LYS A 15 21.14 -2.12 -22.03
N ILE A 16 20.25 -1.66 -22.91
CA ILE A 16 19.85 -0.25 -23.01
C ILE A 16 18.46 -0.06 -22.40
N HIS A 17 18.34 0.91 -21.49
CA HIS A 17 17.10 1.26 -20.81
C HIS A 17 16.59 2.61 -21.32
N PRO A 18 15.37 2.66 -21.89
CA PRO A 18 14.74 3.93 -22.25
C PRO A 18 14.55 4.85 -21.04
N GLU A 19 14.64 6.16 -21.27
CA GLU A 19 14.48 7.16 -20.22
C GLU A 19 13.05 7.18 -19.64
N LYS A 20 12.97 7.40 -18.32
CA LYS A 20 11.77 7.25 -17.51
C LYS A 20 10.69 8.29 -17.83
N ASP A 21 11.10 9.51 -18.17
CA ASP A 21 10.17 10.65 -18.36
C ASP A 21 9.32 10.51 -19.62
N LEU A 22 9.65 9.55 -20.49
CA LEU A 22 8.88 9.21 -21.69
C LEU A 22 7.89 8.05 -21.46
N LEU A 23 7.73 7.55 -20.22
CA LEU A 23 6.76 6.49 -19.88
C LEU A 23 5.29 6.97 -19.87
N GLU A 24 5.06 8.28 -19.92
CA GLU A 24 3.74 8.91 -20.08
C GLU A 24 3.27 8.95 -21.55
N VAL A 25 4.19 8.80 -22.52
CA VAL A 25 3.85 8.80 -23.94
C VAL A 25 3.09 7.51 -24.26
N ARG A 26 1.78 7.62 -24.47
CA ARG A 26 0.85 6.50 -24.72
C ARG A 26 1.04 5.76 -26.04
N GLN A 27 2.18 5.89 -26.71
CA GLN A 27 2.32 5.35 -28.05
C GLN A 27 3.32 4.21 -28.07
N HIS A 28 2.87 3.11 -28.67
CA HIS A 28 3.58 1.89 -29.01
C HIS A 28 4.76 2.12 -29.97
N GLU A 29 5.48 3.23 -29.84
CA GLU A 29 6.76 3.40 -30.49
C GLU A 29 7.77 2.58 -29.73
N THR A 30 8.05 1.38 -30.25
CA THR A 30 9.33 0.74 -30.03
C THR A 30 10.40 1.78 -30.34
N VAL A 31 10.98 2.39 -29.30
CA VAL A 31 12.17 3.22 -29.45
C VAL A 31 13.19 2.28 -30.06
N LYS A 32 13.53 2.48 -31.33
CA LYS A 32 14.55 1.71 -32.01
C LYS A 32 15.79 2.59 -32.05
N MET A 33 16.86 2.12 -31.42
CA MET A 33 18.18 2.69 -31.62
C MET A 33 18.54 2.58 -33.09
N SER A 34 19.13 3.64 -33.67
CA SER A 34 19.55 3.59 -35.07
C SER A 34 20.64 2.54 -35.28
N ALA A 35 20.72 2.00 -36.50
CA ALA A 35 21.72 0.99 -36.83
C ALA A 35 23.15 1.54 -36.69
N GLU A 36 23.33 2.84 -36.95
CA GLU A 36 24.60 3.55 -36.83
C GLU A 36 25.07 3.61 -35.37
N VAL A 37 24.18 4.02 -34.45
CA VAL A 37 24.52 4.09 -33.01
C VAL A 37 24.79 2.69 -32.47
N ARG A 38 23.96 1.71 -32.84
CA ARG A 38 24.17 0.32 -32.42
C ARG A 38 25.50 -0.23 -32.94
N GLY A 39 25.82 0.03 -34.21
CA GLY A 39 27.08 -0.37 -34.83
C GLY A 39 28.27 0.24 -34.09
N TYR A 40 28.24 1.55 -33.86
CA TYR A 40 29.27 2.27 -33.10
C TYR A 40 29.51 1.69 -31.70
N LEU A 41 28.45 1.32 -30.96
CA LEU A 41 28.58 0.77 -29.60
C LEU A 41 29.10 -0.68 -29.55
N LEU A 42 28.98 -1.43 -30.64
CA LEU A 42 29.30 -2.86 -30.70
C LEU A 42 30.50 -3.18 -31.60
N ASP A 43 31.08 -2.18 -32.27
CA ASP A 43 32.12 -2.35 -33.29
C ASP A 43 33.33 -3.16 -32.79
N SER A 44 33.81 -2.86 -31.58
CA SER A 44 34.92 -3.58 -30.95
C SER A 44 34.50 -4.86 -30.20
N SER A 45 33.25 -5.31 -30.33
CA SER A 45 32.71 -6.46 -29.59
C SER A 45 31.56 -7.15 -30.36
N PRO A 46 31.84 -7.75 -31.55
CA PRO A 46 30.82 -8.34 -32.41
C PRO A 46 30.10 -9.55 -31.79
N SER A 47 30.71 -10.20 -30.79
CA SER A 47 30.10 -11.30 -30.04
C SER A 47 29.24 -10.85 -28.86
N ALA A 48 29.15 -9.54 -28.59
CA ALA A 48 28.34 -9.02 -27.49
C ALA A 48 26.85 -9.23 -27.74
N THR A 49 26.13 -9.69 -26.71
CA THR A 49 24.66 -9.71 -26.75
C THR A 49 24.14 -8.28 -26.60
N TYR A 50 23.23 -7.86 -27.47
CA TYR A 50 22.57 -6.56 -27.39
C TYR A 50 21.10 -6.75 -27.05
N THR A 51 20.63 -6.11 -25.98
CA THR A 51 19.22 -6.14 -25.57
C THR A 51 18.71 -4.73 -25.33
N MET A 52 17.60 -4.38 -25.97
CA MET A 52 16.88 -3.14 -25.69
C MET A 52 15.67 -3.47 -24.82
N VAL A 53 15.58 -2.84 -23.65
CA VAL A 53 14.45 -3.06 -22.73
C VAL A 53 13.23 -2.34 -23.27
N SER A 54 12.09 -3.03 -23.34
CA SER A 54 10.85 -2.37 -23.76
C SER A 54 10.33 -1.43 -22.67
N ARG A 55 9.55 -0.43 -23.08
CA ARG A 55 8.89 0.48 -22.12
C ARG A 55 7.89 -0.29 -21.25
N GLU A 56 7.25 -1.30 -21.83
CA GLU A 56 6.31 -2.19 -21.16
C GLU A 56 7.02 -3.02 -20.07
N GLU A 57 8.21 -3.55 -20.34
CA GLU A 57 9.01 -4.27 -19.33
C GLU A 57 9.40 -3.33 -18.18
N LEU A 58 9.85 -2.10 -18.48
CA LEU A 58 10.16 -1.10 -17.47
C LEU A 58 8.93 -0.71 -16.63
N ARG A 59 7.78 -0.48 -17.27
CA ARG A 59 6.53 -0.17 -16.58
C ARG A 59 6.10 -1.34 -15.69
N ALA A 60 6.12 -2.56 -16.21
CA ALA A 60 5.81 -3.75 -15.43
C ALA A 60 6.76 -3.92 -14.22
N MET A 61 8.06 -3.64 -14.39
CA MET A 61 9.02 -3.65 -13.28
C MET A 61 8.69 -2.59 -12.22
N TYR A 62 8.35 -1.37 -12.64
CA TYR A 62 7.99 -0.29 -11.73
C TYR A 62 6.69 -0.60 -10.97
N ASP A 63 5.63 -0.97 -11.69
CA ASP A 63 4.33 -1.33 -11.12
C ASP A 63 4.47 -2.52 -10.17
N THR A 64 5.32 -3.50 -10.50
CA THR A 64 5.64 -4.64 -9.62
C THR A 64 6.25 -4.15 -8.30
N ARG A 65 7.22 -3.23 -8.35
CA ARG A 65 7.85 -2.66 -7.16
C ARG A 65 6.88 -1.80 -6.35
N LEU A 66 6.03 -1.03 -7.03
CA LEU A 66 5.00 -0.22 -6.40
C LEU A 66 3.98 -1.10 -5.66
N ALA A 67 3.46 -2.15 -6.31
CA ALA A 67 2.54 -3.12 -5.69
C ALA A 67 3.16 -3.76 -4.45
N GLN A 68 4.42 -4.21 -4.53
CA GLN A 68 5.15 -4.76 -3.39
C GLN A 68 5.24 -3.77 -2.22
N ASN A 69 5.57 -2.51 -2.51
CA ASN A 69 5.69 -1.48 -1.49
C ASN A 69 4.34 -1.13 -0.86
N LEU A 70 3.27 -1.04 -1.65
CA LEU A 70 1.93 -0.76 -1.15
C LEU A 70 1.41 -1.90 -0.27
N ILE A 71 1.57 -3.16 -0.69
CA ILE A 71 1.21 -4.33 0.12
C ILE A 71 1.97 -4.32 1.46
N LYS A 72 3.28 -4.08 1.45
CA LYS A 72 4.10 -3.99 2.67
C LYS A 72 3.69 -2.83 3.57
N GLN A 73 3.31 -1.69 3.00
CA GLN A 73 2.84 -0.54 3.77
C GLN A 73 1.50 -0.85 4.44
N LEU A 74 0.55 -1.42 3.70
CA LEU A 74 -0.77 -1.75 4.25
C LEU A 74 -0.64 -2.81 5.34
N ARG A 75 0.17 -3.87 5.16
CA ARG A 75 0.41 -4.86 6.22
C ARG A 75 0.91 -4.23 7.52
N ARG A 76 1.95 -3.39 7.45
CA ARG A 76 2.48 -2.69 8.63
C ARG A 76 1.43 -1.81 9.30
N PHE A 77 0.60 -1.14 8.51
CA PHE A 77 -0.50 -0.33 9.04
C PHE A 77 -1.52 -1.20 9.78
N LEU A 78 -1.97 -2.30 9.17
CA LEU A 78 -2.93 -3.23 9.78
C LEU A 78 -2.38 -3.86 11.08
N GLU A 79 -1.11 -4.27 11.10
CA GLU A 79 -0.46 -4.82 12.30
C GLU A 79 -0.45 -3.80 13.44
N LYS A 80 -0.07 -2.55 13.15
CA LYS A 80 -0.05 -1.46 14.12
C LYS A 80 -1.44 -1.18 14.66
N GLU A 81 -2.45 -1.10 13.79
CA GLU A 81 -3.83 -0.86 14.20
C GLU A 81 -4.39 -1.99 15.03
N LYS A 82 -4.14 -3.24 14.64
CA LYS A 82 -4.55 -4.43 15.40
C LYS A 82 -3.99 -4.39 16.83
N ALA A 83 -2.69 -4.17 16.97
CA ALA A 83 -2.04 -4.11 18.28
C ALA A 83 -2.54 -2.92 19.13
N GLY A 84 -2.76 -1.77 18.49
CA GLY A 84 -3.30 -0.58 19.16
C GLY A 84 -4.71 -0.80 19.70
N ILE A 85 -5.57 -1.46 18.91
CA ILE A 85 -6.92 -1.81 19.33
C ILE A 85 -6.87 -2.83 20.46
N GLU A 86 -6.07 -3.90 20.36
CA GLU A 86 -5.95 -4.92 21.40
C GLU A 86 -5.49 -4.32 22.74
N THR A 87 -4.53 -3.40 22.70
CA THR A 87 -4.08 -2.65 23.88
C THR A 87 -5.21 -1.80 24.47
N LYS A 88 -6.02 -1.16 23.62
CA LYS A 88 -7.15 -0.34 24.07
C LYS A 88 -8.24 -1.20 24.71
N MET A 89 -8.61 -2.32 24.10
CA MET A 89 -9.60 -3.25 24.66
C MET A 89 -9.17 -3.76 26.03
N ALA A 90 -7.90 -4.15 26.19
CA ALA A 90 -7.37 -4.62 27.47
C ALA A 90 -7.52 -3.57 28.58
N LYS A 91 -7.17 -2.30 28.29
CA LYS A 91 -7.31 -1.19 29.26
C LYS A 91 -8.76 -0.93 29.64
N MET A 92 -9.70 -1.03 28.70
CA MET A 92 -11.13 -0.86 28.97
C MET A 92 -11.65 -1.92 29.94
N HIS A 93 -11.19 -3.17 29.83
CA HIS A 93 -11.56 -4.25 30.75
C HIS A 93 -11.03 -4.02 32.18
N GLU A 94 -9.90 -3.34 32.34
CA GLU A 94 -9.29 -3.05 33.66
C GLU A 94 -9.90 -1.83 34.36
N GLN A 95 -10.43 -0.85 33.61
CA GLN A 95 -10.85 0.46 34.15
C GLN A 95 -12.29 0.55 34.69
N GLY A 96 -12.96 -0.57 34.99
CA GLY A 96 -14.38 -0.59 35.38
C GLY A 96 -14.80 0.09 36.69
N LYS A 97 -14.05 1.06 37.25
CA LYS A 97 -14.32 1.64 38.58
C LYS A 97 -14.01 3.13 38.79
N ALA A 98 -13.49 3.86 37.81
CA ALA A 98 -13.25 5.30 38.01
C ALA A 98 -14.52 6.11 37.67
N PRO A 99 -14.95 7.06 38.52
CA PRO A 99 -16.00 8.00 38.13
C PRO A 99 -15.46 8.86 37.00
N VAL A 100 -15.99 8.64 35.79
CA VAL A 100 -15.65 9.41 34.60
C VAL A 100 -16.82 10.34 34.31
N ASP A 101 -16.52 11.63 34.12
CA ASP A 101 -17.47 12.63 33.67
C ASP A 101 -18.15 12.19 32.36
N ILE A 102 -19.49 12.18 32.36
CA ILE A 102 -20.29 11.73 31.22
C ILE A 102 -20.02 12.58 29.98
N ASP A 103 -19.91 13.90 30.12
CA ASP A 103 -19.68 14.79 28.96
C ASP A 103 -18.34 14.47 28.29
N MET A 104 -17.30 14.34 29.11
CA MET A 104 -15.97 13.92 28.65
C MET A 104 -15.98 12.53 27.99
N SER A 105 -16.80 11.60 28.47
CA SER A 105 -16.92 10.26 27.87
C SER A 105 -17.57 10.26 26.47
N TRP A 106 -18.57 11.13 26.23
CA TRP A 106 -19.19 11.28 24.91
C TRP A 106 -18.29 12.04 23.93
N LYS A 107 -17.52 13.00 24.43
CA LYS A 107 -16.49 13.69 23.65
C LYS A 107 -15.38 12.75 23.21
N ASP A 108 -14.92 11.85 24.10
CA ASP A 108 -13.96 10.82 23.73
C ASP A 108 -14.55 9.86 22.68
N LEU A 109 -15.77 9.35 22.87
CA LEU A 109 -16.42 8.49 21.87
C LEU A 109 -16.51 9.15 20.49
N SER A 110 -16.89 10.43 20.43
CA SER A 110 -16.95 11.19 19.17
C SER A 110 -15.57 11.25 18.49
N THR A 111 -14.52 11.47 19.28
CA THR A 111 -13.12 11.46 18.80
C THR A 111 -12.71 10.09 18.27
N GLN A 112 -13.15 9.01 18.93
CA GLN A 112 -12.84 7.63 18.53
C GLN A 112 -13.57 7.23 17.24
N ILE A 113 -14.81 7.69 17.06
CA ILE A 113 -15.57 7.50 15.82
C ILE A 113 -14.84 8.15 14.65
N GLU A 114 -14.39 9.41 14.78
CA GLU A 114 -13.72 10.09 13.68
C GLU A 114 -12.37 9.43 13.36
N LYS A 115 -11.58 9.06 14.38
CA LYS A 115 -10.35 8.28 14.19
C LYS A 115 -10.61 6.94 13.50
N GLY A 116 -11.68 6.23 13.85
CA GLY A 116 -12.08 4.98 13.22
C GLY A 116 -12.40 5.17 11.74
N LYS A 117 -13.12 6.24 11.40
CA LYS A 117 -13.47 6.62 10.03
C LYS A 117 -12.22 6.98 9.20
N GLU A 118 -11.32 7.78 9.75
CA GLU A 118 -10.04 8.12 9.10
C GLU A 118 -9.24 6.85 8.76
N LYS A 119 -9.08 5.95 9.74
CA LYS A 119 -8.38 4.67 9.56
C LYS A 119 -9.03 3.81 8.48
N ALA A 120 -10.36 3.67 8.50
CA ALA A 120 -11.08 2.93 7.48
C ALA A 120 -10.88 3.52 6.08
N SER A 121 -10.91 4.86 5.97
CA SER A 121 -10.66 5.57 4.72
C SER A 121 -9.25 5.31 4.17
N VAL A 122 -8.22 5.37 5.02
CA VAL A 122 -6.84 5.05 4.65
C VAL A 122 -6.72 3.61 4.14
N ILE A 123 -7.28 2.65 4.88
CA ILE A 123 -7.24 1.23 4.49
C ILE A 123 -7.92 1.02 3.12
N ILE A 124 -9.11 1.58 2.91
CA ILE A 124 -9.84 1.48 1.64
C ILE A 124 -9.04 2.09 0.50
N SER A 125 -8.43 3.25 0.72
CA SER A 125 -7.63 3.93 -0.30
C SER A 125 -6.42 3.11 -0.71
N MET A 126 -5.66 2.58 0.26
CA MET A 126 -4.51 1.71 -0.01
C MET A 126 -4.91 0.43 -0.73
N LEU A 127 -6.05 -0.19 -0.39
CA LEU A 127 -6.56 -1.35 -1.12
C LEU A 127 -6.93 -1.03 -2.57
N LYS A 128 -7.51 0.14 -2.83
CA LYS A 128 -7.82 0.61 -4.19
C LYS A 128 -6.54 0.83 -5.00
N ASP A 129 -5.54 1.47 -4.42
CA ASP A 129 -4.25 1.71 -5.07
C ASP A 129 -3.57 0.39 -5.44
N ILE A 130 -3.54 -0.57 -4.51
CA ILE A 130 -3.01 -1.92 -4.78
C ILE A 130 -3.79 -2.58 -5.92
N ASN A 131 -5.13 -2.56 -5.86
CA ASN A 131 -5.96 -3.18 -6.89
C ASN A 131 -5.70 -2.57 -8.27
N GLN A 132 -5.59 -1.24 -8.34
CA GLN A 132 -5.32 -0.53 -9.59
C GLN A 132 -3.97 -0.94 -10.19
N VAL A 133 -2.90 -0.96 -9.39
CA VAL A 133 -1.57 -1.40 -9.86
C VAL A 133 -1.59 -2.87 -10.26
N LEU A 134 -2.29 -3.75 -9.53
CA LEU A 134 -2.40 -5.15 -9.91
C LEU A 134 -3.18 -5.35 -11.22
N THR A 135 -4.14 -4.48 -11.55
CA THR A 135 -4.85 -4.53 -12.83
C THR A 135 -4.03 -4.06 -14.02
N SER A 136 -3.02 -3.20 -13.81
CA SER A 136 -2.10 -2.77 -14.89
C SER A 136 -0.99 -3.79 -15.17
N LEU A 137 -0.74 -4.74 -14.26
CA LEU A 137 0.31 -5.73 -14.40
C LEU A 137 -0.03 -6.84 -15.42
N PRO A 138 0.99 -7.37 -16.12
CA PRO A 138 0.86 -8.61 -16.90
C PRO A 138 0.34 -9.77 -16.05
N ALA A 139 -0.39 -10.70 -16.68
CA ALA A 139 -1.04 -11.81 -15.98
C ALA A 139 -0.05 -12.67 -15.16
N SER A 140 1.15 -12.92 -15.70
CA SER A 140 2.23 -13.64 -15.01
C SER A 140 2.63 -12.95 -13.70
N ASN A 141 2.84 -11.63 -13.73
CA ASN A 141 3.26 -10.85 -12.57
C ASN A 141 2.10 -10.72 -11.58
N ARG A 142 0.89 -10.46 -12.06
CA ARG A 142 -0.31 -10.35 -11.22
C ARG A 142 -0.58 -11.63 -10.42
N ALA A 143 -0.36 -12.80 -11.03
CA ALA A 143 -0.54 -14.08 -10.36
C ALA A 143 0.38 -14.23 -9.13
N THR A 144 1.58 -13.64 -9.15
CA THR A 144 2.50 -13.68 -8.01
C THR A 144 1.99 -12.91 -6.78
N PHE A 145 1.17 -11.88 -7.00
CA PHE A 145 0.63 -11.03 -5.93
C PHE A 145 -0.74 -11.44 -5.44
N GLN A 146 -1.49 -12.20 -6.24
CA GLN A 146 -2.87 -12.60 -5.91
C GLN A 146 -3.01 -13.26 -4.54
N PRO A 147 -2.17 -14.25 -4.17
CA PRO A 147 -2.25 -14.87 -2.85
C PRO A 147 -2.04 -13.85 -1.73
N SER A 148 -1.00 -13.01 -1.84
CA SER A 148 -0.68 -11.99 -0.84
C SER A 148 -1.77 -10.94 -0.71
N PHE A 149 -2.40 -10.55 -1.82
CA PHE A 149 -3.48 -9.57 -1.82
C PHE A 149 -4.79 -10.15 -1.27
N SER A 150 -5.08 -11.42 -1.54
CA SER A 150 -6.22 -12.14 -0.97
C SER A 150 -6.10 -12.23 0.55
N THR A 151 -4.93 -12.62 1.07
CA THR A 151 -4.66 -12.60 2.51
C THR A 151 -4.80 -11.20 3.10
N LEU A 152 -4.28 -10.18 2.41
CA LEU A 152 -4.35 -8.78 2.87
C LEU A 152 -5.77 -8.25 2.98
N ARG A 153 -6.66 -8.64 2.06
CA ARG A 153 -8.10 -8.32 2.14
C ARG A 153 -8.74 -8.95 3.36
N ALA A 154 -8.48 -10.24 3.61
CA ALA A 154 -9.00 -10.92 4.80
C ALA A 154 -8.48 -10.28 6.11
N GLU A 155 -7.19 -9.91 6.17
CA GLU A 155 -6.63 -9.18 7.31
C GLU A 155 -7.29 -7.81 7.51
N THR A 156 -7.58 -7.11 6.41
CA THR A 156 -8.29 -5.83 6.44
C THR A 156 -9.70 -6.00 7.00
N ASP A 157 -10.45 -7.01 6.56
CA ASP A 157 -11.80 -7.27 7.06
C ASP A 157 -11.80 -7.52 8.58
N ILE A 158 -10.81 -8.26 9.07
CA ILE A 158 -10.61 -8.49 10.50
C ILE A 158 -10.33 -7.19 11.25
N VAL A 159 -9.44 -6.34 10.72
CA VAL A 159 -9.10 -5.06 11.37
C VAL A 159 -10.27 -4.08 11.34
N MET A 160 -10.98 -3.96 10.22
CA MET A 160 -12.19 -3.13 10.13
C MET A 160 -13.23 -3.57 11.15
N LYS A 161 -13.48 -4.89 11.26
CA LYS A 161 -14.37 -5.43 12.28
C LYS A 161 -13.92 -5.06 13.69
N LYS A 162 -12.62 -5.19 14.01
CA LYS A 162 -12.06 -4.79 15.30
C LYS A 162 -12.22 -3.29 15.60
N ILE A 163 -12.11 -2.42 14.58
CA ILE A 163 -12.36 -0.98 14.72
C ILE A 163 -13.83 -0.74 15.12
N THR A 164 -14.76 -1.36 14.40
CA THR A 164 -16.20 -1.25 14.69
C THR A 164 -16.55 -1.82 16.06
N ASP A 165 -16.04 -2.99 16.42
CA ASP A 165 -16.26 -3.62 17.72
C ASP A 165 -15.74 -2.73 18.86
N CYS A 166 -14.57 -2.09 18.67
CA CYS A 166 -14.02 -1.16 19.66
C CYS A 166 -14.93 0.06 19.90
N ILE A 167 -15.44 0.68 18.84
CA ILE A 167 -16.35 1.84 18.94
C ILE A 167 -17.66 1.41 19.61
N LYS A 168 -18.17 0.22 19.24
CA LYS A 168 -19.39 -0.32 19.82
C LYS A 168 -19.25 -0.53 21.33
N MET A 169 -18.13 -1.12 21.78
CA MET A 169 -17.89 -1.31 23.22
C MET A 169 -17.85 0.00 23.99
N GLU A 170 -17.28 1.07 23.43
CA GLU A 170 -17.29 2.40 24.06
C GLU A 170 -18.71 3.00 24.12
N CYS A 171 -19.50 2.81 23.07
CA CYS A 171 -20.89 3.22 23.06
C CYS A 171 -21.71 2.49 24.14
N ASP A 172 -21.58 1.16 24.20
CA ASP A 172 -22.27 0.31 25.18
C ASP A 172 -21.88 0.70 26.63
N GLU A 173 -20.60 1.03 26.85
CA GLU A 173 -20.10 1.50 28.15
C GLU A 173 -20.66 2.88 28.53
N ASN A 174 -20.68 3.83 27.60
CA ASN A 174 -21.28 5.15 27.86
C ASN A 174 -22.78 5.04 28.14
N GLN A 175 -23.49 4.14 27.45
CA GLN A 175 -24.90 3.87 27.71
C GLN A 175 -25.12 3.32 29.13
N ARG A 176 -24.25 2.41 29.61
CA ARG A 176 -24.31 1.90 30.99
C ARG A 176 -24.12 3.02 32.01
N ARG A 177 -23.13 3.90 31.81
CA ARG A 177 -22.87 5.05 32.70
C ARG A 177 -24.05 6.00 32.77
N LEU A 178 -24.63 6.33 31.62
CA LEU A 178 -25.83 7.16 31.54
C LEU A 178 -27.00 6.54 32.34
N SER A 179 -27.20 5.23 32.20
CA SER A 179 -28.25 4.50 32.91
C SER A 179 -28.05 4.52 34.43
N LEU A 180 -26.80 4.39 34.91
CA LEU A 180 -26.48 4.50 36.33
C LEU A 180 -26.80 5.89 36.88
N CYS A 181 -26.43 6.97 36.18
CA CYS A 181 -26.76 8.32 36.62
C CYS A 181 -28.27 8.56 36.67
N PHE A 182 -29.05 8.06 35.69
CA PHE A 182 -30.51 8.14 35.77
C PHE A 182 -31.08 7.40 36.98
N HIS A 183 -30.54 6.24 37.33
CA HIS A 183 -30.96 5.53 38.54
C HIS A 183 -30.64 6.30 39.82
N GLU A 184 -29.45 6.91 39.92
CA GLU A 184 -29.08 7.76 41.06
C GLU A 184 -30.04 8.94 41.24
N PHE A 185 -30.40 9.62 40.15
CA PHE A 185 -31.39 10.70 40.17
C PHE A 185 -32.79 10.23 40.59
N ALA A 186 -33.18 8.99 40.25
CA ALA A 186 -34.50 8.46 40.63
C ALA A 186 -34.59 8.02 42.10
N THR A 187 -33.45 7.78 42.75
CA THR A 187 -33.36 7.35 44.16
C THR A 187 -33.07 8.48 45.15
N THR A 188 -32.86 9.71 44.66
CA THR A 188 -32.59 10.92 45.48
C THR A 188 -33.83 11.80 45.53
#